data_AF-A0A0E9VT85-F1
#
_entry.id   AF-A0A0E9VT85-F1
#
_cell.length_a   1.000
_cell.length_b   1.000
_cell.length_c   1.000
_cell.angle_alpha   90.00
_cell.angle_beta   90.00
_cell.angle_gamma   90.00
#
_symmetry.space_group_name_H-M   'P 1'
#
loop_
_entity.id
_entity.type
_entity.pdbx_description
1 polymer ?
#
loop_
_entity_poly.entity_id
_entity_poly.type
_entity_poly.pdbx_seq_one_letter_code
_entity_poly.pdbx_strand_id
1 'polypeptide(L)' 'MLTVQRCTGMLCRFNHIPRCAISLSCVVSSKQKHTLPDLTYDYGALEPHISAEIMQLHHSKHHATYVQ' A
#
# COMPACT_ATOMS: atom_id res chain seq x y z
N MET A 1 -40.01 57.54 22.23
CA MET A 1 -39.23 56.31 22.45
C MET A 1 -39.61 55.29 21.39
N LEU A 2 -39.05 55.44 20.18
CA LEU A 2 -39.22 54.51 19.05
C LEU A 2 -37.81 54.13 18.60
N THR A 3 -37.47 52.86 18.76
CA THR A 3 -36.18 52.27 18.41
C THR A 3 -35.99 52.25 16.89
N VAL A 4 -34.95 52.93 16.40
CA VAL A 4 -34.60 52.99 14.98
C VAL A 4 -33.90 51.69 14.59
N GLN A 5 -34.66 50.77 13.97
CA GLN A 5 -34.12 49.71 13.14
C GLN A 5 -34.01 50.26 11.71
N ARG A 6 -32.82 50.69 11.27
CA ARG A 6 -32.54 51.00 9.85
C ARG A 6 -31.25 50.34 9.38
N CYS A 7 -31.47 49.24 8.68
CA CYS A 7 -30.74 48.67 7.55
C CYS A 7 -29.36 49.28 7.22
N THR A 8 -28.30 48.59 7.60
CA THR A 8 -27.01 48.64 6.91
C THR A 8 -26.83 47.36 6.08
N GLY A 9 -26.70 47.54 4.76
CA GLY A 9 -25.85 46.69 3.93
C GLY A 9 -26.38 45.30 3.56
N MET A 10 -27.07 45.24 2.42
CA MET A 10 -27.07 44.06 1.55
C MET A 10 -25.64 43.77 1.08
N LEU A 11 -24.96 42.80 1.68
CA LEU A 11 -23.89 42.05 1.01
C LEU A 11 -23.79 40.63 1.56
N CYS A 12 -24.24 39.73 0.69
CA CYS A 12 -23.80 38.35 0.52
C CYS A 12 -23.75 37.46 1.77
N ARG A 13 -24.84 36.69 1.90
CA ARG A 13 -24.86 35.31 2.39
C ARG A 13 -23.49 34.64 2.21
N PHE A 14 -22.74 34.46 3.30
CA PHE A 14 -21.70 33.45 3.31
C PHE A 14 -22.43 32.11 3.31
N ASN A 15 -22.55 31.52 2.12
CA ASN A 15 -22.86 30.11 1.97
C ASN A 15 -21.92 29.37 2.91
N HIS A 16 -22.51 28.70 3.91
CA HIS A 16 -21.86 27.68 4.69
C HIS A 16 -21.48 26.57 3.70
N ILE A 17 -20.31 26.70 3.07
CA ILE A 17 -19.70 25.59 2.37
C ILE A 17 -19.44 24.57 3.48
N PRO A 18 -20.08 23.39 3.49
CA PRO A 18 -19.65 22.34 4.38
C PRO A 18 -18.18 22.15 4.03
N ARG A 19 -17.28 22.43 4.98
CA ARG A 19 -15.87 22.08 4.84
C ARG A 19 -15.90 20.59 4.53
N CYS A 20 -15.76 20.27 3.24
CA CYS A 20 -15.60 18.92 2.80
C CYS A 20 -14.30 18.50 3.45
N ALA A 21 -14.42 17.76 4.55
CA ALA A 21 -13.30 17.14 5.23
C ALA A 21 -12.79 16.07 4.27
N ILE A 22 -12.11 16.50 3.20
CA ILE A 22 -11.22 15.65 2.44
C ILE A 22 -10.08 15.40 3.42
N SER A 23 -10.26 14.38 4.25
CA SER A 23 -9.17 13.72 4.95
C SER A 23 -8.15 13.36 3.88
N LEU A 24 -7.09 14.15 3.80
CA LEU A 24 -5.87 13.86 3.05
C LEU A 24 -5.20 12.65 3.73
N SER A 25 -5.87 11.50 3.69
CA SER A 25 -5.21 10.23 3.97
C SER A 25 -4.54 9.87 2.67
N CYS A 26 -3.34 10.41 2.50
CA CYS A 26 -2.37 10.00 1.49
C CYS A 26 -2.39 8.47 1.46
N VAL A 27 -2.86 7.89 0.36
CA VAL A 27 -2.89 6.43 0.21
C VAL A 27 -1.44 5.94 0.23
N VAL A 28 -1.01 5.41 1.38
CA VAL A 28 0.28 4.73 1.51
C VAL A 28 0.20 3.47 0.67
N SER A 29 0.82 3.49 -0.51
CA SER A 29 0.96 2.31 -1.35
C SER A 29 1.84 1.30 -0.63
N SER A 30 1.24 0.24 -0.08
CA SER A 30 1.96 -0.85 0.57
C SER A 30 2.68 -1.68 -0.48
N LYS A 31 4.02 -1.65 -0.52
CA LYS A 31 4.80 -2.63 -1.28
C LYS A 31 4.45 -4.03 -0.78
N GLN A 32 3.84 -4.85 -1.63
CA GLN A 32 3.61 -6.26 -1.35
C GLN A 32 4.98 -6.95 -1.38
N LYS A 33 5.38 -7.55 -0.26
CA LYS A 33 6.60 -8.37 -0.19
C LYS A 33 6.37 -9.59 -1.07
N HIS A 34 7.18 -9.72 -2.13
CA HIS A 34 7.17 -10.92 -2.96
C HIS A 34 7.94 -12.00 -2.20
N THR A 35 7.43 -13.22 -2.16
CA THR A 35 8.02 -14.31 -1.38
C THR A 35 8.38 -15.47 -2.29
N LEU A 36 9.46 -16.17 -1.97
CA LEU A 36 9.87 -17.35 -2.72
C LEU A 36 8.97 -18.52 -2.31
N PRO A 37 8.22 -19.14 -3.23
CA PRO A 37 7.43 -20.31 -2.91
C PRO A 37 8.34 -21.50 -2.62
N ASP A 38 7.82 -22.42 -1.81
CA ASP A 38 8.49 -23.68 -1.54
C ASP A 38 8.44 -24.62 -2.75
N LEU A 39 9.39 -25.55 -2.83
CA LEU A 39 9.38 -26.57 -3.86
C LEU A 39 8.30 -27.61 -3.55
N THR A 40 7.56 -28.04 -4.57
CA THR A 40 6.58 -29.12 -4.45
C THR A 40 7.22 -30.51 -4.45
N TYR A 41 8.55 -30.59 -4.60
CA TYR A 41 9.32 -31.81 -4.70
C TYR A 41 10.58 -31.72 -3.84
N ASP A 42 11.10 -32.87 -3.45
CA ASP A 42 12.33 -32.96 -2.67
C ASP A 42 13.56 -32.59 -3.50
N TYR A 43 14.60 -32.08 -2.85
CA TYR A 43 15.84 -31.66 -3.51
C TYR A 43 16.52 -32.77 -4.32
N GLY A 44 16.36 -34.04 -3.92
CA GLY A 44 16.92 -35.20 -4.62
C GLY A 44 16.05 -35.77 -5.75
N ALA A 45 14.85 -35.23 -6.00
CA ALA A 45 13.92 -35.79 -6.98
C ALA A 45 14.42 -35.75 -8.44
N LEU A 46 15.51 -35.01 -8.71
CA LEU A 46 16.09 -34.82 -10.04
C LEU A 46 17.39 -35.62 -10.25
N GLU A 47 17.77 -36.46 -9.29
CA GLU A 47 18.92 -37.37 -9.43
C GLU A 47 18.68 -38.45 -10.51
N PRO A 48 19.73 -38.88 -11.25
CA PRO A 48 21.16 -38.52 -11.13
C PRO A 48 21.57 -37.31 -11.98
N HIS A 49 20.59 -36.59 -12.56
CA HIS A 49 20.86 -35.52 -13.50
C HIS A 49 21.28 -34.22 -12.79
N ILE A 50 20.74 -33.97 -11.59
CA ILE A 50 21.03 -32.78 -10.79
C ILE A 50 21.16 -33.17 -9.33
N SER A 51 22.34 -32.88 -8.75
CA SER A 51 22.62 -33.22 -7.35
C SER A 51 21.75 -32.43 -6.37
N ALA A 52 21.26 -33.13 -5.35
CA ALA A 52 20.43 -32.58 -4.29
C ALA A 52 21.10 -31.41 -3.57
N GLU A 53 22.42 -31.50 -3.33
CA GLU A 53 23.22 -30.45 -2.70
C GLU A 53 23.20 -29.15 -3.52
N ILE A 54 23.32 -29.26 -4.85
CA ILE A 54 23.27 -28.09 -5.74
C ILE A 54 21.87 -27.50 -5.76
N MET A 55 20.82 -28.32 -5.78
CA MET A 55 19.44 -27.84 -5.71
C MET A 55 19.16 -27.07 -4.40
N GLN A 56 19.67 -27.56 -3.27
CA GLN A 56 19.55 -26.89 -1.98
C GLN A 56 20.28 -25.54 -1.96
N LEU A 57 21.54 -25.50 -2.43
CA LEU A 57 22.31 -24.26 -2.51
C LEU A 57 21.68 -23.25 -3.49
N HIS A 58 21.15 -23.75 -4.61
CA HIS A 58 20.47 -22.94 -5.62
C HIS A 58 19.22 -22.26 -5.05
N HIS A 59 18.33 -23.02 -4.42
CA HIS A 59 17.09 -22.48 -3.83
C HIS A 59 17.36 -21.56 -2.64
N SER A 60 18.19 -21.99 -1.68
CA SER A 60 18.40 -21.25 -0.44
C SER A 60 19.25 -19.99 -0.59
N LYS A 61 20.21 -19.96 -1.52
CA LYS A 61 21.15 -18.82 -1.66
C LYS A 61 20.85 -17.95 -2.88
N HIS A 62 20.73 -18.55 -4.07
CA HIS A 62 20.59 -17.78 -5.31
C HIS A 62 19.20 -17.18 -5.44
N HIS A 63 18.14 -18.01 -5.33
CA HIS A 63 16.77 -17.50 -5.41
C HIS A 63 16.39 -16.59 -4.26
N ALA A 64 16.86 -16.89 -3.04
CA ALA A 64 16.67 -16.01 -1.90
C ALA A 64 17.28 -14.61 -2.11
N THR A 65 18.35 -14.47 -2.88
CA THR A 65 18.95 -13.14 -3.19
C THR A 65 18.06 -12.32 -4.11
N TYR A 66 17.31 -12.95 -5.01
CA TYR A 66 16.49 -12.24 -6.00
C TYR A 66 15.13 -11.78 -5.46
N VAL A 67 14.64 -12.37 -4.37
CA VAL A 67 13.25 -12.22 -3.88
C VAL A 67 13.15 -11.56 -2.49
N GLN A 68 14.23 -10.99 -1.94
CA GLN A 68 14.20 -10.28 -0.64
C GLN A 68 13.27 -9.05 -0.62
#